data_AF-A0A919RJ90-F1
#
_entry.id   AF-A0A919RJ90-F1
#
_cell.length_a   1.000
_cell.length_b   1.000
_cell.length_c   1.000
_cell.angle_alpha   90.00
_cell.angle_beta   90.00
_cell.angle_gamma   90.00
#
_symmetry.space_group_name_H-M   'P 1'
#
loop_
_entity.id
_entity.type
_entity.pdbx_description
1 polymer ?
#
loop_
_entity_poly.entity_id
_entity_poly.type
_entity_poly.pdbx_seq_one_letter_code
_entity_poly.pdbx_strand_id
1 'polypeptide(L)'
;MTDVPRMHLVNRRRHQGFTQQSAAEAVGVTTTTWARWERGQQGIRVFYWPKIAAVLGVELGELGLLLEVAVPTRGQIRSTGMESVIEEAISLWRSEMEPNRRALLAAMPFMPSALGEWLLSYVHDAPPSTTSQSGGGAKVGFSDAVRIDEAVIAFKRMDSQFGAGLVRPAVVEYLQGTVAPLLKGSFNDEVGRRLLSAAARMTSLAGWTAFDMERHGQAQQHFGQALSLAKASGDSVTSVRVLERMAMQAFRLDERRWAQRLTHAGLESARRPGVPPAVTARGLVLHAQALAMAGQPGTGFSAVRSDSEVERLLGEAERILERDDRDLGWGVSFDTAWYLSEAASVWGRLGHYRRALECAGESVASFENTRTRAVQFTRLQLASARLGAGDVEQALTDVEPVVLGARSLTSARLTASLRRFVTALEPYSSTVQVREFRDRLKAELSA
;
A
#
# COMPACT_ATOMS: atom_id res chain seq x y z
N MET A 1 21.07 -6.40 28.09
CA MET A 1 19.72 -6.01 27.69
C MET A 1 18.87 -6.01 28.95
N THR A 2 18.37 -4.87 29.37
CA THR A 2 17.44 -4.79 30.51
C THR A 2 16.12 -5.43 30.12
N ASP A 3 15.64 -6.39 30.92
CA ASP A 3 14.33 -7.00 30.74
C ASP A 3 13.25 -5.92 30.91
N VAL A 4 12.57 -5.56 29.82
CA VAL A 4 11.47 -4.59 29.87
C VAL A 4 10.17 -5.35 30.17
N PRO A 5 9.47 -5.02 31.27
CA PRO A 5 8.18 -5.64 31.57
C PRO A 5 7.13 -5.30 30.51
N ARG A 6 6.42 -6.31 30.00
CA ARG A 6 5.30 -6.17 29.04
C ARG A 6 4.05 -5.68 29.76
N MET A 7 4.02 -4.41 30.12
CA MET A 7 2.95 -3.82 30.93
C MET A 7 1.56 -3.94 30.27
N HIS A 8 1.50 -3.94 28.94
CA HIS A 8 0.25 -4.13 28.20
C HIS A 8 -0.36 -5.52 28.41
N LEU A 9 0.47 -6.58 28.41
CA LEU A 9 0.06 -7.94 28.73
C LEU A 9 -0.46 -8.05 30.17
N VAL A 10 0.25 -7.42 31.12
CA VAL A 10 -0.13 -7.38 32.55
C VAL A 10 -1.48 -6.68 32.74
N ASN A 11 -1.65 -5.50 32.15
CA ASN A 11 -2.84 -4.67 32.32
C ASN A 11 -4.06 -5.34 31.68
N ARG A 12 -3.92 -5.93 30.48
CA ARG A 12 -5.02 -6.61 29.80
C ARG A 12 -5.46 -7.86 30.56
N ARG A 13 -4.52 -8.67 31.07
CA ARG A 13 -4.85 -9.83 31.91
C ARG A 13 -5.66 -9.42 33.14
N ARG A 14 -5.21 -8.36 33.85
CA ARG A 14 -5.91 -7.84 35.03
C ARG A 14 -7.30 -7.32 34.70
N HIS A 15 -7.45 -6.62 33.56
CA HIS A 15 -8.75 -6.15 33.08
C HIS A 15 -9.71 -7.31 32.79
N GLN A 16 -9.22 -8.43 32.29
CA GLN A 16 -10.00 -9.65 32.07
C GLN A 16 -10.22 -10.47 33.35
N GLY A 17 -9.81 -9.97 34.52
CA GLY A 17 -10.02 -10.62 35.81
C GLY A 17 -9.11 -11.82 36.10
N PHE A 18 -8.11 -12.07 35.26
CA PHE A 18 -7.21 -13.22 35.44
C PHE A 18 -6.06 -12.91 36.41
N THR A 19 -5.71 -13.87 37.27
CA THR A 19 -4.44 -13.89 38.00
C THR A 19 -3.34 -14.46 37.09
N GLN A 20 -2.05 -14.30 37.44
CA GLN A 20 -0.97 -14.95 36.68
C GLN A 20 -1.14 -16.47 36.67
N GLN A 21 -1.67 -17.04 37.76
CA GLN A 21 -1.93 -18.47 37.87
C GLN A 21 -3.07 -18.90 36.94
N SER A 22 -4.23 -18.25 37.00
CA SER A 22 -5.37 -18.65 36.17
C SER A 22 -5.15 -18.40 34.67
N ALA A 23 -4.39 -17.37 34.31
CA ALA A 23 -3.98 -17.16 32.92
C ALA A 23 -3.00 -18.24 32.43
N ALA A 24 -2.05 -18.66 33.27
CA ALA A 24 -1.12 -19.73 32.94
C ALA A 24 -1.83 -21.07 32.75
N GLU A 25 -2.77 -21.41 33.64
CA GLU A 25 -3.61 -22.61 33.55
C GLU A 25 -4.44 -22.60 32.25
N ALA A 26 -5.08 -21.49 31.92
CA ALA A 26 -5.90 -21.36 30.71
C ALA A 26 -5.10 -21.50 29.40
N VAL A 27 -3.82 -21.12 29.40
CA VAL A 27 -2.93 -21.27 28.24
C VAL A 27 -2.18 -22.62 28.22
N GLY A 28 -2.18 -23.36 29.34
CA GLY A 28 -1.50 -24.64 29.49
C GLY A 28 0.01 -24.50 29.70
N VAL A 29 0.42 -23.51 30.49
CA VAL A 29 1.83 -23.28 30.88
C VAL A 29 1.95 -23.13 32.39
N THR A 30 3.18 -23.18 32.91
CA THR A 30 3.41 -22.94 34.35
C THR A 30 3.26 -21.45 34.69
N THR A 31 2.86 -21.14 35.91
CA THR A 31 2.77 -19.75 36.42
C THR A 31 4.10 -19.01 36.31
N THR A 32 5.23 -19.72 36.47
CA THR A 32 6.57 -19.14 36.32
C THR A 32 6.90 -18.80 34.86
N THR A 33 6.45 -19.61 33.89
CA THR A 33 6.53 -19.30 32.45
C THR A 33 5.74 -18.04 32.12
N TRP A 34 4.49 -17.94 32.58
CA TRP A 34 3.67 -16.74 32.37
C TRP A 34 4.30 -15.49 32.98
N ALA A 35 4.80 -15.59 34.21
CA ALA A 35 5.44 -14.47 34.89
C ALA A 35 6.73 -14.00 34.17
N ARG A 36 7.49 -14.92 33.54
CA ARG A 36 8.64 -14.57 32.68
C ARG A 36 8.21 -13.88 31.38
N TRP A 37 7.06 -14.23 30.82
CA TRP A 37 6.48 -13.52 29.68
C TRP A 37 6.09 -12.08 30.07
N GLU A 38 5.44 -11.87 31.20
CA GLU A 38 5.09 -10.52 31.66
C GLU A 38 6.31 -9.65 31.98
N ARG A 39 7.40 -10.25 32.46
CA ARG A 39 8.65 -9.53 32.73
C ARG A 39 9.53 -9.28 31.51
N GLY A 40 9.15 -9.75 30.32
CA GLY A 40 9.98 -9.62 29.12
C GLY A 40 11.17 -10.58 29.04
N GLN A 41 11.39 -11.39 30.09
CA GLN A 41 12.52 -12.33 30.25
C GLN A 41 12.52 -13.51 29.26
N GLN A 42 11.36 -13.81 28.67
CA GLN A 42 11.19 -14.91 27.74
C GLN A 42 10.23 -14.50 26.61
N GLY A 43 10.60 -14.83 25.37
CA GLY A 43 9.73 -14.67 24.20
C GLY A 43 8.58 -15.69 24.21
N ILE A 44 7.42 -15.26 23.72
CA ILE A 44 6.24 -16.12 23.61
C ILE A 44 6.25 -16.80 22.24
N ARG A 45 6.29 -18.13 22.21
CA ARG A 45 6.21 -18.90 20.96
C ARG A 45 4.84 -18.71 20.31
N VAL A 46 4.81 -18.56 18.98
CA VAL A 46 3.60 -18.34 18.16
C VAL A 46 2.51 -19.38 18.42
N PHE A 47 2.89 -20.62 18.73
CA PHE A 47 1.97 -21.69 19.11
C PHE A 47 1.02 -21.33 20.27
N TYR A 48 1.45 -20.49 21.22
CA TYR A 48 0.62 -20.08 22.35
C TYR A 48 -0.30 -18.90 22.04
N TRP A 49 -0.11 -18.22 20.90
CA TRP A 49 -0.81 -16.96 20.61
C TRP A 49 -2.33 -17.11 20.51
N PRO A 50 -2.90 -18.12 19.83
CA PRO A 50 -4.36 -18.26 19.79
C PRO A 50 -4.98 -18.44 21.18
N LYS A 51 -4.30 -19.18 22.05
CA LYS A 51 -4.75 -19.42 23.43
C LYS A 51 -4.64 -18.15 24.28
N ILE A 52 -3.55 -17.40 24.14
CA ILE A 52 -3.37 -16.13 24.85
C ILE A 52 -4.38 -15.09 24.36
N ALA A 53 -4.64 -15.03 23.06
CA ALA A 53 -5.62 -14.12 22.46
C ALA A 53 -7.03 -14.39 23.02
N ALA A 54 -7.41 -15.67 23.10
CA ALA A 54 -8.66 -16.11 23.71
C ALA A 54 -8.75 -15.73 25.20
N VAL A 55 -7.69 -15.95 25.98
CA VAL A 55 -7.63 -15.60 27.42
C VAL A 55 -7.72 -14.09 27.64
N LEU A 56 -7.13 -13.30 26.75
CA LEU A 56 -7.10 -11.84 26.87
C LEU A 56 -8.30 -11.14 26.22
N GLY A 57 -9.17 -11.89 25.54
CA GLY A 57 -10.32 -11.36 24.79
C GLY A 57 -9.87 -10.35 23.75
N VAL A 58 -8.89 -10.72 22.93
CA VAL A 58 -8.32 -9.88 21.86
C VAL A 58 -8.16 -10.70 20.59
N GLU A 59 -8.19 -10.04 19.44
CA GLU A 59 -7.87 -10.67 18.16
C GLU A 59 -6.38 -11.03 18.07
N LEU A 60 -6.03 -12.02 17.27
CA LEU A 60 -4.63 -12.45 17.06
C LEU A 60 -3.72 -11.29 16.59
N GLY A 61 -4.26 -10.36 15.80
CA GLY A 61 -3.56 -9.16 15.36
C GLY A 61 -3.29 -8.16 16.49
N GLU A 62 -4.23 -8.03 17.44
CA GLU A 62 -4.11 -7.17 18.63
C GLU A 62 -3.17 -7.78 19.67
N LEU A 63 -3.13 -9.11 19.77
CA LEU A 63 -2.16 -9.80 20.60
C LEU A 63 -0.71 -9.53 20.16
N GLY A 64 -0.45 -9.45 18.85
CA GLY A 64 0.88 -9.09 18.33
C GLY A 64 1.39 -7.73 18.85
N LEU A 65 0.48 -6.78 19.06
CA LEU A 65 0.75 -5.47 19.65
C LEU A 65 0.98 -5.57 21.17
N LEU A 66 0.17 -6.35 21.89
CA LEU A 66 0.29 -6.57 23.34
C LEU A 66 1.58 -7.30 23.74
N LEU A 67 2.13 -8.12 22.84
CA LEU A 67 3.33 -8.90 23.11
C LEU A 67 4.64 -8.15 22.83
N GLU A 68 4.56 -6.89 22.40
CA GLU A 68 5.70 -6.05 22.04
C GLU A 68 6.68 -6.82 21.13
N VAL A 69 6.14 -7.49 20.11
CA VAL A 69 6.95 -7.94 18.97
C VAL A 69 7.31 -6.68 18.20
N ALA A 70 8.31 -5.95 18.70
CA ALA A 70 8.85 -4.68 18.18
C ALA A 70 8.14 -4.16 16.92
N VAL A 71 6.91 -3.69 17.09
CA VAL A 71 6.34 -2.68 16.22
C VAL A 71 6.92 -1.40 16.82
N PRO A 72 7.62 -0.56 16.05
CA PRO A 72 8.06 0.73 16.56
C PRO A 72 6.81 1.59 16.79
N THR A 73 6.20 1.41 17.94
CA THR A 73 5.15 2.26 18.49
C THR A 73 5.61 2.65 19.88
N ARG A 74 6.74 3.36 19.95
CA ARG A 74 7.05 4.13 21.15
C ARG A 74 6.47 5.51 20.96
N GLY A 75 5.51 5.84 21.83
CA GLY A 75 5.15 7.20 22.22
C GLY A 75 6.28 7.88 23.01
N GLN A 76 7.51 7.78 22.52
CA GLN A 76 8.58 8.71 22.82
C GLN A 76 8.69 9.56 21.56
N ILE A 77 8.66 10.88 21.74
CA ILE A 77 9.04 11.91 20.75
C ILE A 77 9.85 11.24 19.64
N ARG A 78 9.26 11.00 18.46
CA ARG A 78 10.01 10.43 17.33
C ARG A 78 11.24 11.30 17.21
N SER A 79 12.42 10.73 17.36
CA SER A 79 13.64 11.53 17.22
C SER A 79 13.57 12.14 15.83
N THR A 80 13.37 13.45 15.78
CA THR A 80 13.15 14.26 14.58
C THR A 80 14.43 14.40 13.73
N GLY A 81 15.40 13.53 13.99
CA GLY A 81 16.70 13.49 13.35
C GLY A 81 16.73 12.51 12.20
N MET A 82 17.52 12.87 11.18
CA MET A 82 17.77 12.05 10.00
C MET A 82 18.17 10.60 10.33
N GLU A 83 19.01 10.43 11.34
CA GLU A 83 19.53 9.13 11.76
C GLU A 83 18.42 8.15 12.14
N SER A 84 17.39 8.62 12.85
CA SER A 84 16.25 7.80 13.24
C SER A 84 15.40 7.37 12.06
N VAL A 85 15.15 8.27 11.10
CA VAL A 85 14.43 7.95 9.86
C VAL A 85 15.18 6.88 9.07
N ILE A 86 16.51 7.00 8.97
CA ILE A 86 17.37 6.01 8.31
C ILE A 86 17.35 4.68 9.06
N GLU A 87 17.50 4.69 10.38
CA GLU A 87 17.56 3.49 11.20
C GLU A 87 16.24 2.70 11.19
N GLU A 88 15.09 3.39 11.31
CA GLU A 88 13.77 2.78 11.20
C GLU A 88 13.57 2.09 9.84
N ALA A 89 13.92 2.77 8.75
CA ALA A 89 13.81 2.23 7.40
C ALA A 89 14.72 0.99 7.20
N ILE A 90 15.99 1.08 7.61
CA ILE A 90 16.94 -0.05 7.53
C ILE A 90 16.49 -1.21 8.42
N SER A 91 15.92 -0.94 9.59
CA SER A 91 15.40 -1.97 10.49
C SER A 91 14.24 -2.75 9.85
N LEU A 92 13.34 -2.05 9.14
CA LEU A 92 12.27 -2.67 8.37
C LEU A 92 12.83 -3.57 7.26
N TRP A 93 13.78 -3.09 6.46
CA TRP A 93 14.36 -3.87 5.36
C TRP A 93 15.14 -5.08 5.86
N ARG A 94 15.91 -4.93 6.94
CA ARG A 94 16.62 -6.05 7.59
C ARG A 94 15.64 -7.11 8.09
N SER A 95 14.51 -6.67 8.68
CA SER A 95 13.49 -7.59 9.18
C SER A 95 12.86 -8.43 8.08
N GLU A 96 12.86 -7.97 6.83
CA GLU A 96 12.49 -8.81 5.69
C GLU A 96 13.57 -9.77 5.22
N MET A 97 14.83 -9.65 5.65
CA MET A 97 15.86 -10.65 5.35
C MET A 97 15.86 -11.82 6.34
N GLU A 98 15.38 -11.62 7.56
CA GLU A 98 15.31 -12.66 8.59
C GLU A 98 14.03 -13.52 8.42
N PRO A 99 14.12 -14.85 8.26
CA PRO A 99 12.96 -15.70 7.94
C PRO A 99 11.77 -15.56 8.92
N ASN A 100 12.05 -15.53 10.23
CA ASN A 100 11.02 -15.42 11.26
C ASN A 100 10.34 -14.05 11.25
N ARG A 101 11.11 -12.97 11.10
CA ARG A 101 10.56 -11.60 11.05
C ARG A 101 9.85 -11.32 9.73
N ARG A 102 10.36 -11.86 8.62
CA ARG A 102 9.71 -11.80 7.30
C ARG A 102 8.30 -12.38 7.35
N ALA A 103 8.13 -13.55 7.98
CA ALA A 103 6.81 -14.17 8.12
C ALA A 103 5.85 -13.30 8.95
N LEU A 104 6.34 -12.71 10.05
CA LEU A 104 5.54 -11.81 10.89
C LEU A 104 5.14 -10.52 10.16
N LEU A 105 6.08 -9.89 9.44
CA LEU A 105 5.79 -8.70 8.63
C LEU A 105 4.77 -9.02 7.53
N ALA A 106 4.91 -10.16 6.85
CA ALA A 106 3.97 -10.56 5.80
C ALA A 106 2.56 -10.86 6.33
N ALA A 107 2.44 -11.31 7.59
CA ALA A 107 1.17 -11.57 8.26
C ALA A 107 0.60 -10.35 9.02
N MET A 108 1.31 -9.22 9.01
CA MET A 108 0.91 -8.03 9.75
C MET A 108 -0.44 -7.49 9.23
N PRO A 109 -1.43 -7.26 10.12
CA PRO A 109 -2.69 -6.66 9.72
C PRO A 109 -2.49 -5.19 9.33
N PHE A 110 -3.35 -4.69 8.46
CA PHE A 110 -3.44 -3.26 8.20
C PHE A 110 -4.07 -2.56 9.41
N MET A 111 -3.47 -1.46 9.86
CA MET A 111 -3.94 -0.71 11.04
C MET A 111 -4.33 0.72 10.63
N PRO A 112 -5.62 1.06 10.50
CA PRO A 112 -6.04 2.39 10.07
C PRO A 112 -5.47 3.53 10.93
N SER A 113 -5.34 3.31 12.24
CA SER A 113 -4.76 4.30 13.18
C SER A 113 -3.31 4.68 12.85
N ALA A 114 -2.50 3.74 12.35
CA ALA A 114 -1.11 4.00 11.99
C ALA A 114 -0.99 5.01 10.83
N LEU A 115 -1.98 5.09 9.93
CA LEU A 115 -2.01 6.13 8.90
C LEU A 115 -2.07 7.54 9.51
N GLY A 116 -2.74 7.68 10.66
CA GLY A 116 -2.82 8.94 11.38
C GLY A 116 -1.47 9.41 11.88
N GLU A 117 -0.67 8.51 12.44
CA GLU A 117 0.68 8.83 12.91
C GLU A 117 1.59 9.28 11.77
N TRP A 118 1.61 8.55 10.66
CA TRP A 118 2.39 8.92 9.48
C TRP A 118 1.94 10.25 8.88
N LEU A 119 0.64 10.48 8.79
CA LEU A 119 0.10 11.70 8.21
C LEU A 119 0.33 12.91 9.11
N LEU A 120 0.12 12.79 10.42
CA LEU A 120 0.40 13.86 11.39
C LEU A 120 1.90 14.21 11.39
N SER A 121 2.76 13.19 11.44
CA SER A 121 4.20 13.37 11.35
C SER A 121 4.57 14.07 10.04
N TYR A 122 4.01 13.65 8.90
CA TYR A 122 4.26 14.28 7.60
C TYR A 122 3.79 15.74 7.53
N VAL A 123 2.66 16.08 8.13
CA VAL A 123 2.10 17.44 8.08
C VAL A 123 2.78 18.38 9.07
N HIS A 124 3.07 17.92 10.30
CA HIS A 124 3.43 18.81 11.41
C HIS A 124 4.91 18.80 11.77
N ASP A 125 5.64 17.70 11.57
CA ASP A 125 7.04 17.66 11.98
C ASP A 125 7.89 18.58 11.08
N ALA A 126 8.92 19.21 11.62
CA ALA A 126 9.90 19.88 10.77
C ALA A 126 10.74 18.83 10.03
N PRO A 127 11.09 19.04 8.74
CA PRO A 127 12.14 18.24 8.12
C PRO A 127 13.45 18.44 8.89
N PRO A 128 14.39 17.48 8.83
CA PRO A 128 15.66 17.59 9.53
C PRO A 128 16.46 18.79 8.99
N SER A 129 17.17 19.48 9.88
CA SER A 129 17.97 20.67 9.54
C SER A 129 19.19 20.35 8.67
N THR A 130 19.68 19.11 8.75
CA THR A 130 20.74 18.58 7.88
C THR A 130 20.36 17.19 7.40
N THR A 131 20.80 16.92 6.18
CA THR A 131 20.77 15.62 5.53
C THR A 131 22.18 15.04 5.33
N SER A 132 23.20 15.70 5.87
CA SER A 132 24.57 15.20 5.87
C SER A 132 24.76 14.08 6.90
N GLN A 133 25.73 13.22 6.64
CA GLN A 133 26.10 12.15 7.55
C GLN A 133 27.61 11.93 7.51
N SER A 134 28.22 11.81 8.69
CA SER A 134 29.63 11.44 8.86
C SER A 134 29.72 10.02 9.42
N GLY A 135 29.25 9.03 8.64
CA GLY A 135 29.30 7.62 9.02
C GLY A 135 30.66 6.98 8.74
N GLY A 136 31.02 5.93 9.48
CA GLY A 136 32.27 5.18 9.29
C GLY A 136 32.36 4.35 7.99
N GLY A 137 31.37 4.44 7.10
CA GLY A 137 31.30 3.72 5.83
C GLY A 137 31.98 4.44 4.66
N ALA A 138 31.77 3.91 3.45
CA ALA A 138 32.31 4.49 2.22
C ALA A 138 31.80 5.92 1.96
N LYS A 139 32.57 6.71 1.22
CA LYS A 139 32.12 8.01 0.70
C LYS A 139 31.06 7.77 -0.37
N VAL A 140 29.90 8.40 -0.22
CA VAL A 140 28.77 8.27 -1.14
C VAL A 140 28.69 9.51 -2.02
N GLY A 141 28.40 9.31 -3.30
CA GLY A 141 28.27 10.38 -4.29
C GLY A 141 26.94 10.38 -5.02
N PHE A 142 26.74 11.37 -5.90
CA PHE A 142 25.53 11.47 -6.73
C PHE A 142 25.27 10.25 -7.60
N SER A 143 26.33 9.61 -8.12
CA SER A 143 26.23 8.42 -8.96
C SER A 143 25.58 7.25 -8.23
N ASP A 144 25.72 7.14 -6.91
CA ASP A 144 25.07 6.11 -6.12
C ASP A 144 23.55 6.31 -6.07
N ALA A 145 23.09 7.54 -5.88
CA ALA A 145 21.67 7.86 -5.93
C ALA A 145 21.08 7.65 -7.33
N VAL A 146 21.82 7.98 -8.39
CA VAL A 146 21.42 7.72 -9.78
C VAL A 146 21.25 6.22 -10.03
N ARG A 147 22.18 5.37 -9.56
CA ARG A 147 22.05 3.91 -9.70
C ARG A 147 20.79 3.35 -9.03
N ILE A 148 20.44 3.87 -7.85
CA ILE A 148 19.20 3.47 -7.17
C ILE A 148 17.97 3.81 -8.02
N ASP A 149 17.97 4.95 -8.70
CA ASP A 149 16.84 5.36 -9.53
C ASP A 149 16.69 4.54 -10.80
N GLU A 150 17.81 4.22 -11.46
CA GLU A 150 17.81 3.28 -12.59
C GLU A 150 17.27 1.91 -12.17
N ALA A 151 17.65 1.42 -10.98
CA ALA A 151 17.10 0.19 -10.43
C ALA A 151 15.58 0.30 -10.16
N VAL A 152 15.09 1.43 -9.63
CA VAL A 152 13.65 1.69 -9.46
C VAL A 152 12.92 1.63 -10.79
N ILE A 153 13.46 2.24 -11.85
CA ILE A 153 12.86 2.23 -13.19
C ILE A 153 12.81 0.80 -13.75
N ALA A 154 13.91 0.06 -13.66
CA ALA A 154 14.01 -1.32 -14.13
C ALA A 154 12.99 -2.24 -13.40
N PHE A 155 12.95 -2.18 -12.06
CA PHE A 155 12.03 -2.99 -11.28
C PHE A 155 10.56 -2.61 -11.53
N LYS A 156 10.23 -1.32 -11.71
CA LYS A 156 8.87 -0.90 -12.09
C LYS A 156 8.45 -1.45 -13.45
N ARG A 157 9.36 -1.46 -14.43
CA ARG A 157 9.10 -2.03 -15.75
C ARG A 157 8.80 -3.53 -15.64
N MET A 158 9.63 -4.28 -14.90
CA MET A 158 9.40 -5.70 -14.65
C MET A 158 8.08 -5.96 -13.91
N ASP A 159 7.76 -5.17 -12.89
CA ASP A 159 6.50 -5.27 -12.13
C ASP A 159 5.28 -5.01 -13.02
N SER A 160 5.38 -4.06 -13.93
CA SER A 160 4.29 -3.71 -14.86
C SER A 160 4.03 -4.82 -15.89
N GLN A 161 5.08 -5.56 -16.25
CA GLN A 161 5.03 -6.63 -17.24
C GLN A 161 4.65 -7.99 -16.64
N PHE A 162 5.20 -8.34 -15.47
CA PHE A 162 5.12 -9.70 -14.91
C PHE A 162 4.43 -9.79 -13.54
N GLY A 163 4.13 -8.65 -12.91
CA GLY A 163 3.56 -8.58 -11.56
C GLY A 163 4.61 -8.53 -10.45
N ALA A 164 4.15 -8.16 -9.26
CA ALA A 164 5.02 -7.86 -8.12
C ALA A 164 5.69 -9.08 -7.50
N GLY A 165 5.07 -10.26 -7.58
CA GLY A 165 5.58 -11.48 -6.96
C GLY A 165 6.96 -11.87 -7.48
N LEU A 166 7.20 -11.66 -8.78
CA LEU A 166 8.50 -11.88 -9.42
C LEU A 166 9.58 -10.90 -8.89
N VAL A 167 9.22 -9.63 -8.73
CA VAL A 167 10.20 -8.54 -8.54
C VAL A 167 10.47 -8.24 -7.07
N ARG A 168 9.52 -8.54 -6.17
CA ARG A 168 9.61 -8.21 -4.75
C ARG A 168 10.90 -8.70 -4.07
N PRO A 169 11.35 -9.96 -4.24
CA PRO A 169 12.56 -10.43 -3.56
C PRO A 169 13.79 -9.58 -3.91
N ALA A 170 13.96 -9.26 -5.19
CA ALA A 170 15.06 -8.43 -5.68
C ALA A 170 14.98 -6.99 -5.15
N VAL A 171 13.78 -6.40 -5.05
CA VAL A 171 13.59 -5.04 -4.50
C VAL A 171 14.01 -4.98 -3.02
N VAL A 172 13.57 -5.96 -2.21
CA VAL A 172 13.90 -6.02 -0.79
C VAL A 172 15.39 -6.30 -0.57
N GLU A 173 15.96 -7.20 -1.36
CA GLU A 173 17.41 -7.48 -1.33
C GLU A 173 18.22 -6.24 -1.72
N TYR A 174 17.82 -5.50 -2.75
CA TYR A 174 18.50 -4.27 -3.16
C TYR A 174 18.45 -3.18 -2.08
N LEU A 175 17.31 -3.04 -1.39
CA LEU A 175 17.18 -2.14 -0.24
C LEU A 175 18.18 -2.50 0.87
N GLN A 176 18.23 -3.76 1.27
CA GLN A 176 19.08 -4.19 2.39
C GLN A 176 20.56 -4.34 2.02
N GLY A 177 20.86 -4.81 0.81
CA GLY A 177 22.21 -5.11 0.33
C GLY A 177 22.93 -3.91 -0.30
N THR A 178 22.19 -2.98 -0.91
CA THR A 178 22.76 -1.84 -1.63
C THR A 178 22.41 -0.50 -0.96
N VAL A 179 21.12 -0.24 -0.72
CA VAL A 179 20.69 1.08 -0.22
C VAL A 179 21.09 1.29 1.24
N ALA A 180 20.90 0.29 2.11
CA ALA A 180 21.22 0.41 3.53
C ALA A 180 22.71 0.69 3.81
N PRO A 181 23.69 0.04 3.15
CA PRO A 181 25.10 0.42 3.30
C PRO A 181 25.41 1.86 2.86
N LEU A 182 24.79 2.33 1.77
CA LEU A 182 24.97 3.71 1.29
C LEU A 182 24.43 4.72 2.30
N LEU A 183 23.25 4.48 2.86
CA LEU A 183 22.68 5.35 3.91
C LEU A 183 23.49 5.35 5.22
N LYS A 184 24.40 4.38 5.41
CA LYS A 184 25.34 4.35 6.55
C LYS A 184 26.71 4.98 6.23
N GLY A 185 26.92 5.38 4.98
CA GLY A 185 28.16 5.99 4.52
C GLY A 185 28.36 7.42 5.00
N SER A 186 29.31 8.10 4.34
CA SER A 186 29.58 9.52 4.56
C SER A 186 29.17 10.35 3.34
N PHE A 187 28.38 11.40 3.54
CA PHE A 187 27.89 12.30 2.49
C PHE A 187 27.53 13.69 3.04
N ASN A 188 27.60 14.70 2.17
CA ASN A 188 27.15 16.06 2.47
C ASN A 188 25.63 16.20 2.27
N ASP A 189 25.07 17.37 2.56
CA ASP A 189 23.63 17.62 2.45
C ASP A 189 23.07 17.43 1.04
N GLU A 190 23.83 17.82 0.02
CA GLU A 190 23.34 17.76 -1.36
C GLU A 190 23.19 16.30 -1.83
N VAL A 191 24.20 15.48 -1.56
CA VAL A 191 24.16 14.04 -1.80
C VAL A 191 23.12 13.37 -0.90
N GLY A 192 23.04 13.77 0.37
CA GLY A 192 22.07 13.25 1.34
C GLY A 192 20.63 13.40 0.87
N ARG A 193 20.21 14.61 0.45
CA ARG A 193 18.88 14.83 -0.15
C ARG A 193 18.63 13.90 -1.34
N ARG A 194 19.60 13.77 -2.25
CA ARG A 194 19.43 12.96 -3.47
C ARG A 194 19.34 11.46 -3.15
N LEU A 195 20.14 10.99 -2.20
CA LEU A 195 20.19 9.61 -1.76
C LEU A 195 18.92 9.20 -1.01
N LEU A 196 18.43 10.05 -0.09
CA LEU A 196 17.19 9.82 0.65
C LEU A 196 15.97 9.82 -0.27
N SER A 197 15.93 10.71 -1.26
CA SER A 197 14.89 10.71 -2.29
C SER A 197 14.89 9.40 -3.08
N ALA A 198 16.06 8.91 -3.50
CA ALA A 198 16.17 7.62 -4.20
C ALA A 198 15.78 6.43 -3.30
N ALA A 199 16.21 6.43 -2.04
CA ALA A 199 15.82 5.44 -1.04
C ALA A 199 14.30 5.45 -0.78
N ALA A 200 13.68 6.63 -0.69
CA ALA A 200 12.24 6.79 -0.54
C ALA A 200 11.48 6.16 -1.72
N ARG A 201 11.94 6.37 -2.96
CA ARG A 201 11.33 5.76 -4.15
C ARG A 201 11.46 4.24 -4.17
N MET A 202 12.62 3.70 -3.82
CA MET A 202 12.82 2.25 -3.74
C MET A 202 11.99 1.63 -2.60
N THR A 203 11.91 2.29 -1.44
CA THR A 203 11.07 1.86 -0.30
C THR A 203 9.59 1.90 -0.67
N SER A 204 9.16 2.95 -1.38
CA SER A 204 7.80 3.04 -1.90
C SER A 204 7.50 1.90 -2.88
N LEU A 205 8.48 1.47 -3.70
CA LEU A 205 8.34 0.32 -4.58
C LEU A 205 8.25 -1.00 -3.80
N ALA A 206 8.99 -1.16 -2.70
CA ALA A 206 8.80 -2.28 -1.78
C ALA A 206 7.39 -2.29 -1.16
N GLY A 207 6.84 -1.12 -0.81
CA GLY A 207 5.45 -1.02 -0.36
C GLY A 207 4.45 -1.39 -1.45
N TRP A 208 4.67 -0.92 -2.69
CA TRP A 208 3.83 -1.26 -3.83
C TRP A 208 3.80 -2.75 -4.14
N THR A 209 4.95 -3.41 -4.11
CA THR A 209 5.00 -4.86 -4.34
C THR A 209 4.34 -5.66 -3.21
N ALA A 210 4.42 -5.21 -1.95
CA ALA A 210 3.68 -5.82 -0.84
C ALA A 210 2.16 -5.65 -1.04
N PHE A 211 1.73 -4.45 -1.45
CA PHE A 211 0.33 -4.14 -1.72
C PHE A 211 -0.24 -5.01 -2.85
N ASP A 212 0.50 -5.19 -3.94
CA ASP A 212 0.09 -6.03 -5.06
C ASP A 212 0.07 -7.54 -4.71
N MET A 213 0.78 -7.93 -3.65
CA MET A 213 0.74 -9.25 -3.03
C MET A 213 -0.33 -9.37 -1.91
N GLU A 214 -1.22 -8.39 -1.74
CA GLU A 214 -2.27 -8.34 -0.71
C GLU A 214 -1.73 -8.36 0.75
N ARG A 215 -0.46 -7.97 0.96
CA ARG A 215 0.17 -7.88 2.29
C ARG A 215 0.04 -6.46 2.84
N HIS A 216 -1.17 -6.11 3.26
CA HIS A 216 -1.53 -4.70 3.52
C HIS A 216 -0.80 -4.07 4.71
N GLY A 217 -0.66 -4.75 5.85
CA GLY A 217 0.12 -4.21 6.97
C GLY A 217 1.58 -4.01 6.61
N GLN A 218 2.18 -4.96 5.89
CA GLN A 218 3.53 -4.83 5.36
C GLN A 218 3.68 -3.62 4.41
N ALA A 219 2.76 -3.47 3.46
CA ALA A 219 2.75 -2.35 2.53
C ALA A 219 2.62 -1.00 3.26
N GLN A 220 1.76 -0.93 4.29
CA GLN A 220 1.58 0.26 5.11
C GLN A 220 2.88 0.70 5.79
N GLN A 221 3.66 -0.23 6.34
CA GLN A 221 4.94 0.08 6.97
C GLN A 221 5.94 0.66 5.96
N HIS A 222 6.06 0.05 4.78
CA HIS A 222 6.92 0.57 3.71
C HIS A 222 6.49 1.95 3.22
N PHE A 223 5.19 2.18 3.02
CA PHE A 223 4.70 3.49 2.61
C PHE A 223 4.96 4.55 3.68
N GLY A 224 4.76 4.23 4.95
CA GLY A 224 5.09 5.12 6.07
C GLY A 224 6.57 5.52 6.07
N GLN A 225 7.48 4.54 5.99
CA GLN A 225 8.92 4.79 5.92
C GLN A 225 9.33 5.55 4.66
N ALA A 226 8.74 5.25 3.50
CA ALA A 226 8.98 5.98 2.27
C ALA A 226 8.54 7.45 2.39
N LEU A 227 7.41 7.73 3.08
CA LEU A 227 6.92 9.08 3.31
C LEU A 227 7.88 9.86 4.22
N SER A 228 8.38 9.23 5.28
CA SER A 228 9.38 9.83 6.17
C SER A 228 10.69 10.15 5.45
N LEU A 229 11.21 9.22 4.62
CA LEU A 229 12.41 9.45 3.82
C LEU A 229 12.22 10.57 2.79
N ALA A 230 11.08 10.60 2.08
CA ALA A 230 10.76 11.63 1.09
C ALA A 230 10.62 13.02 1.73
N LYS A 231 10.02 13.09 2.91
CA LYS A 231 9.95 14.31 3.70
C LYS A 231 11.34 14.76 4.14
N ALA A 232 12.16 13.83 4.64
CA ALA A 232 13.52 14.12 5.08
C ALA A 232 14.42 14.63 3.93
N SER A 233 14.19 14.17 2.71
CA SER A 233 14.90 14.65 1.52
C SER A 233 14.37 15.98 0.95
N GLY A 234 13.20 16.45 1.41
CA GLY A 234 12.48 17.57 0.79
C GLY A 234 11.86 17.25 -0.57
N ASP A 235 11.71 15.97 -0.93
CA ASP A 235 11.18 15.55 -2.23
C ASP A 235 9.64 15.52 -2.18
N SER A 236 9.04 16.64 -2.59
CA SER A 236 7.58 16.79 -2.60
C SER A 236 6.91 15.89 -3.63
N VAL A 237 7.56 15.60 -4.77
CA VAL A 237 7.02 14.70 -5.79
C VAL A 237 6.89 13.29 -5.25
N THR A 238 7.96 12.77 -4.65
CA THR A 238 7.93 11.43 -4.05
C THR A 238 6.95 11.37 -2.88
N SER A 239 6.85 12.43 -2.07
CA SER A 239 5.88 12.51 -0.97
C SER A 239 4.43 12.40 -1.47
N VAL A 240 4.05 13.17 -2.50
CA VAL A 240 2.71 13.09 -3.12
C VAL A 240 2.46 11.69 -3.66
N ARG A 241 3.40 11.11 -4.41
CA ARG A 241 3.24 9.75 -4.97
C ARG A 241 3.10 8.66 -3.91
N VAL A 242 3.74 8.81 -2.75
CA VAL A 242 3.56 7.89 -1.61
C VAL A 242 2.16 8.04 -1.01
N LEU A 243 1.67 9.27 -0.81
CA LEU A 243 0.31 9.53 -0.33
C LEU A 243 -0.75 8.97 -1.29
N GLU A 244 -0.55 9.11 -2.60
CA GLU A 244 -1.39 8.49 -3.63
C GLU A 244 -1.44 6.97 -3.48
N ARG A 245 -0.29 6.31 -3.26
CA ARG A 245 -0.23 4.85 -3.06
C ARG A 245 -0.94 4.42 -1.77
N MET A 246 -0.79 5.18 -0.70
CA MET A 246 -1.53 4.95 0.55
C MET A 246 -3.04 5.12 0.33
N ALA A 247 -3.46 6.11 -0.47
CA ALA A 247 -4.87 6.29 -0.83
C ALA A 247 -5.41 5.11 -1.66
N MET A 248 -4.64 4.61 -2.63
CA MET A 248 -5.00 3.41 -3.39
C MET A 248 -5.16 2.18 -2.49
N GLN A 249 -4.30 2.04 -1.48
CA GLN A 249 -4.45 1.01 -0.46
C GLN A 249 -5.74 1.20 0.35
N ALA A 250 -6.05 2.42 0.78
CA ALA A 250 -7.29 2.72 1.48
C ALA A 250 -8.53 2.43 0.62
N PHE A 251 -8.51 2.72 -0.69
CA PHE A 251 -9.60 2.36 -1.61
C PHE A 251 -9.82 0.84 -1.69
N ARG A 252 -8.73 0.07 -1.68
CA ARG A 252 -8.78 -1.40 -1.74
C ARG A 252 -9.41 -1.99 -0.49
N LEU A 253 -9.18 -1.36 0.66
CA LEU A 253 -9.64 -1.81 1.97
C LEU A 253 -10.99 -1.19 2.40
N ASP A 254 -11.64 -0.41 1.52
CA ASP A 254 -12.83 0.38 1.82
C ASP A 254 -12.67 1.34 3.03
N GLU A 255 -11.46 1.84 3.24
CA GLU A 255 -11.11 2.78 4.31
C GLU A 255 -11.44 4.23 3.89
N ARG A 256 -12.73 4.50 3.69
CA ARG A 256 -13.24 5.74 3.05
C ARG A 256 -12.74 7.02 3.69
N ARG A 257 -12.74 7.09 5.03
CA ARG A 257 -12.25 8.25 5.78
C ARG A 257 -10.76 8.51 5.52
N TRP A 258 -9.96 7.46 5.44
CA TRP A 258 -8.53 7.57 5.18
C TRP A 258 -8.24 7.87 3.72
N ALA A 259 -8.97 7.25 2.79
CA ALA A 259 -8.94 7.59 1.38
C ALA A 259 -9.13 9.09 1.14
N GLN A 260 -10.14 9.71 1.76
CA GLN A 260 -10.37 11.15 1.65
C GLN A 260 -9.23 11.99 2.26
N ARG A 261 -8.75 11.63 3.46
CA ARG A 261 -7.66 12.34 4.14
C ARG A 261 -6.35 12.28 3.37
N LEU A 262 -5.98 11.12 2.85
CA LEU A 262 -4.74 10.88 2.12
C LEU A 262 -4.73 11.60 0.78
N THR A 263 -5.83 11.54 0.03
CA THR A 263 -5.96 12.25 -1.25
C THR A 263 -5.94 13.77 -1.06
N HIS A 264 -6.62 14.28 -0.03
CA HIS A 264 -6.57 15.70 0.33
C HIS A 264 -5.15 16.15 0.70
N ALA A 265 -4.46 15.39 1.56
CA ALA A 265 -3.07 15.69 1.92
C ALA A 265 -2.11 15.63 0.72
N GLY A 266 -2.37 14.71 -0.23
CA GLY A 266 -1.66 14.62 -1.50
C GLY A 266 -1.84 15.87 -2.35
N LEU A 267 -3.08 16.35 -2.51
CA LEU A 267 -3.39 17.59 -3.24
C LEU A 267 -2.75 18.83 -2.59
N GLU A 268 -2.83 18.96 -1.27
CA GLU A 268 -2.17 20.07 -0.56
C GLU A 268 -0.65 20.02 -0.71
N SER A 269 -0.07 18.81 -0.71
CA SER A 269 1.37 18.63 -0.97
C SER A 269 1.74 18.95 -2.42
N ALA A 270 0.84 18.71 -3.37
CA ALA A 270 1.06 19.00 -4.78
C ALA A 270 1.08 20.51 -5.11
N ARG A 271 0.62 21.38 -4.20
CA ARG A 271 0.76 22.85 -4.33
C ARG A 271 2.20 23.34 -4.16
N ARG A 272 3.11 22.49 -3.66
CA ARG A 272 4.51 22.86 -3.45
C ARG A 272 5.24 23.05 -4.79
N PRO A 273 6.25 23.95 -4.85
CA PRO A 273 7.01 24.17 -6.08
C PRO A 273 7.68 22.89 -6.59
N GLY A 274 7.76 22.75 -7.91
CA GLY A 274 8.45 21.64 -8.57
C GLY A 274 7.66 20.34 -8.67
N VAL A 275 6.41 20.29 -8.19
CA VAL A 275 5.52 19.15 -8.45
C VAL A 275 4.97 19.23 -9.88
N PRO A 276 5.20 18.21 -10.73
CA PRO A 276 4.73 18.25 -12.11
C PRO A 276 3.20 18.24 -12.23
N PRO A 277 2.62 18.90 -13.25
CA PRO A 277 1.17 18.95 -13.43
C PRO A 277 0.49 17.58 -13.51
N ALA A 278 1.11 16.59 -14.16
CA ALA A 278 0.55 15.23 -14.25
C ALA A 278 0.40 14.55 -12.87
N VAL A 279 1.26 14.87 -11.90
CA VAL A 279 1.12 14.38 -10.51
C VAL A 279 -0.10 15.01 -9.85
N THR A 280 -0.32 16.31 -10.05
CA THR A 280 -1.52 17.01 -9.57
C THR A 280 -2.79 16.46 -10.23
N ALA A 281 -2.78 16.23 -11.56
CA ALA A 281 -3.90 15.65 -12.30
C ALA A 281 -4.29 14.28 -11.73
N ARG A 282 -3.31 13.41 -11.48
CA ARG A 282 -3.56 12.11 -10.84
C ARG A 282 -4.15 12.26 -9.43
N GLY A 283 -3.61 13.17 -8.62
CA GLY A 283 -4.14 13.50 -7.30
C GLY A 283 -5.62 13.91 -7.33
N LEU A 284 -6.03 14.69 -8.34
CA LEU A 284 -7.43 15.10 -8.53
C LEU A 284 -8.34 13.90 -8.83
N VAL A 285 -7.91 12.99 -9.71
CA VAL A 285 -8.67 11.76 -10.02
C VAL A 285 -8.81 10.85 -8.80
N LEU A 286 -7.75 10.67 -8.02
CA LEU A 286 -7.82 9.88 -6.79
C LEU A 286 -8.72 10.55 -5.76
N HIS A 287 -8.71 11.89 -5.66
CA HIS A 287 -9.65 12.60 -4.79
C HIS A 287 -11.10 12.43 -5.24
N ALA A 288 -11.37 12.49 -6.55
CA ALA A 288 -12.68 12.17 -7.12
C ALA A 288 -13.12 10.74 -6.76
N GLN A 289 -12.20 9.76 -6.80
CA GLN A 289 -12.49 8.40 -6.36
C GLN A 289 -12.86 8.33 -4.86
N ALA A 290 -12.17 9.09 -4.01
CA ALA A 290 -12.50 9.15 -2.59
C ALA A 290 -13.90 9.73 -2.35
N LEU A 291 -14.30 10.76 -3.10
CA LEU A 291 -15.65 11.34 -3.04
C LEU A 291 -16.72 10.36 -3.54
N ALA A 292 -16.44 9.64 -4.64
CA ALA A 292 -17.33 8.60 -5.14
C ALA A 292 -17.56 7.47 -4.12
N MET A 293 -16.52 7.07 -3.38
CA MET A 293 -16.66 6.10 -2.29
C MET A 293 -17.47 6.64 -1.10
N ALA A 294 -17.32 7.93 -0.78
CA ALA A 294 -18.07 8.58 0.29
C ALA A 294 -19.57 8.76 -0.05
N GLY A 295 -19.93 8.92 -1.33
CA GLY A 295 -21.32 9.11 -1.78
C GLY A 295 -22.19 7.85 -1.87
N GLN A 296 -21.63 6.65 -1.61
CA GLN A 296 -22.39 5.39 -1.70
C GLN A 296 -23.45 5.25 -0.58
N PRO A 297 -24.54 4.48 -0.80
CA PRO A 297 -25.63 4.33 0.18
C PRO A 297 -25.15 3.94 1.58
N GLY A 298 -25.74 4.56 2.61
CA GLY A 298 -25.42 4.29 4.03
C GLY A 298 -24.43 5.25 4.69
N THR A 299 -23.93 6.27 3.98
CA THR A 299 -22.89 7.19 4.49
C THR A 299 -23.42 8.55 4.97
N GLY A 300 -24.71 8.85 4.76
CA GLY A 300 -25.31 10.14 5.09
C GLY A 300 -24.91 11.31 4.18
N PHE A 301 -24.07 11.08 3.17
CA PHE A 301 -23.76 12.06 2.12
C PHE A 301 -24.77 11.96 0.97
N SER A 302 -25.19 13.11 0.43
CA SER A 302 -26.07 13.15 -0.75
C SER A 302 -25.29 12.80 -2.01
N ALA A 303 -25.67 11.71 -2.69
CA ALA A 303 -25.09 11.25 -3.96
C ALA A 303 -25.07 12.34 -5.05
N VAL A 304 -26.04 13.25 -5.05
CA VAL A 304 -26.12 14.34 -6.04
C VAL A 304 -24.97 15.34 -5.89
N ARG A 305 -24.51 15.61 -4.65
CA ARG A 305 -23.39 16.55 -4.41
C ARG A 305 -22.03 15.92 -4.72
N SER A 306 -21.90 14.60 -4.64
CA SER A 306 -20.66 13.92 -5.02
C SER A 306 -20.44 13.91 -6.53
N ASP A 307 -21.50 13.74 -7.32
CA ASP A 307 -21.38 13.61 -8.78
C ASP A 307 -20.85 14.87 -9.46
N SER A 308 -21.40 16.05 -9.12
CA SER A 308 -20.95 17.32 -9.70
C SER A 308 -19.51 17.66 -9.35
N GLU A 309 -19.08 17.33 -8.12
CA GLU A 309 -17.71 17.59 -7.68
C GLU A 309 -16.73 16.59 -8.30
N VAL A 310 -17.14 15.32 -8.46
CA VAL A 310 -16.37 14.32 -9.21
C VAL A 310 -16.19 14.75 -10.66
N GLU A 311 -17.24 15.20 -11.33
CA GLU A 311 -17.15 15.73 -12.70
C GLU A 311 -16.18 16.91 -12.79
N ARG A 312 -16.27 17.86 -11.85
CA ARG A 312 -15.40 19.02 -11.81
C ARG A 312 -13.93 18.61 -11.67
N LEU A 313 -13.61 17.68 -10.77
CA LEU A 313 -12.26 17.19 -10.53
C LEU A 313 -11.69 16.42 -11.72
N LEU A 314 -12.50 15.55 -12.35
CA LEU A 314 -12.07 14.81 -13.53
C LEU A 314 -11.82 15.74 -14.72
N GLY A 315 -12.72 16.69 -14.98
CA GLY A 315 -12.52 17.70 -16.04
C GLY A 315 -11.39 18.69 -15.75
N GLU A 316 -10.98 18.88 -14.50
CA GLU A 316 -9.76 19.62 -14.15
C GLU A 316 -8.50 18.80 -14.44
N ALA A 317 -8.49 17.51 -14.08
CA ALA A 317 -7.39 16.60 -14.38
C ALA A 317 -7.16 16.47 -15.90
N GLU A 318 -8.23 16.30 -16.68
CA GLU A 318 -8.18 16.21 -18.14
C GLU A 318 -7.56 17.47 -18.78
N ARG A 319 -8.03 18.66 -18.42
CA ARG A 319 -7.46 19.94 -18.90
C ARG A 319 -5.99 20.12 -18.54
N ILE A 320 -5.52 19.55 -17.43
CA ILE A 320 -4.10 19.58 -17.06
C ILE A 320 -3.31 18.69 -18.03
N LEU A 321 -3.81 17.49 -18.34
CA LEU A 321 -3.14 16.54 -19.23
C LEU A 321 -3.11 17.03 -20.68
N GLU A 322 -4.17 17.66 -21.17
CA GLU A 322 -4.22 18.25 -22.52
C GLU A 322 -3.17 19.35 -22.74
N ARG A 323 -2.75 20.03 -21.67
CA ARG A 323 -1.82 21.17 -21.75
C ARG A 323 -0.35 20.80 -21.63
N ASP A 324 -0.02 19.61 -21.13
CA ASP A 324 1.36 19.21 -20.81
C ASP A 324 1.63 17.77 -21.27
N ASP A 325 1.77 17.58 -22.59
CA ASP A 325 2.02 16.29 -23.25
C ASP A 325 3.50 15.84 -23.14
N ARG A 326 4.26 16.35 -22.16
CA ARG A 326 5.68 15.99 -22.01
C ARG A 326 5.85 14.81 -21.08
N ASP A 327 6.68 13.85 -21.46
CA ASP A 327 7.11 12.75 -20.60
C ASP A 327 7.93 13.30 -19.41
N LEU A 328 7.38 13.19 -18.20
CA LEU A 328 7.92 13.79 -16.96
C LEU A 328 8.91 12.89 -16.20
N GLY A 329 9.35 11.77 -16.80
CA GLY A 329 10.30 10.84 -16.22
C GLY A 329 9.73 9.96 -15.09
N TRP A 330 10.53 8.98 -14.64
CA TRP A 330 10.21 7.92 -13.63
C TRP A 330 9.49 6.65 -14.13
N GLY A 331 9.49 6.40 -15.44
CA GLY A 331 9.27 5.06 -16.02
C GLY A 331 7.82 4.56 -16.11
N VAL A 332 6.83 5.34 -15.64
CA VAL A 332 5.41 5.26 -16.03
C VAL A 332 4.83 6.67 -15.88
N SER A 333 4.57 7.34 -16.99
CA SER A 333 3.84 8.62 -17.02
C SER A 333 2.37 8.38 -16.69
N PHE A 334 1.73 9.33 -16.00
CA PHE A 334 0.28 9.36 -15.90
C PHE A 334 -0.24 10.00 -17.18
N ASP A 335 -0.43 9.17 -18.19
CA ASP A 335 -0.91 9.56 -19.53
C ASP A 335 -2.43 9.43 -19.64
N THR A 336 -2.97 9.83 -20.80
CA THR A 336 -4.40 9.75 -21.11
C THR A 336 -4.96 8.34 -20.91
N ALA A 337 -4.22 7.30 -21.30
CA ALA A 337 -4.65 5.92 -21.11
C ALA A 337 -4.83 5.58 -19.61
N TRP A 338 -3.89 6.00 -18.77
CA TRP A 338 -3.99 5.81 -17.32
C TRP A 338 -5.09 6.65 -16.68
N TYR A 339 -5.24 7.92 -17.12
CA TYR A 339 -6.34 8.79 -16.71
C TYR A 339 -7.69 8.13 -16.97
N LEU A 340 -7.91 7.65 -18.20
CA LEU A 340 -9.16 7.00 -18.60
C LEU A 340 -9.44 5.73 -17.77
N SER A 341 -8.43 4.93 -17.43
CA SER A 341 -8.63 3.77 -16.55
C SER A 341 -9.08 4.18 -15.14
N GLU A 342 -8.48 5.21 -14.56
CA GLU A 342 -8.84 5.66 -13.21
C GLU A 342 -10.22 6.36 -13.23
N ALA A 343 -10.52 7.15 -14.28
CA ALA A 343 -11.84 7.76 -14.50
C ALA A 343 -12.94 6.69 -14.65
N ALA A 344 -12.67 5.59 -15.36
CA ALA A 344 -13.61 4.47 -15.46
C ALA A 344 -13.93 3.85 -14.09
N SER A 345 -12.92 3.69 -13.23
CA SER A 345 -13.10 3.24 -11.84
C SER A 345 -13.99 4.19 -11.04
N VAL A 346 -13.82 5.51 -11.21
CA VAL A 346 -14.64 6.53 -10.56
C VAL A 346 -16.10 6.44 -11.05
N TRP A 347 -16.34 6.45 -12.36
CA TRP A 347 -17.70 6.37 -12.93
C TRP A 347 -18.42 5.08 -12.55
N GLY A 348 -17.71 3.95 -12.59
CA GLY A 348 -18.28 2.65 -12.22
C GLY A 348 -18.74 2.63 -10.76
N ARG A 349 -18.01 3.27 -9.85
CA ARG A 349 -18.38 3.37 -8.41
C ARG A 349 -19.62 4.22 -8.16
N LEU A 350 -19.86 5.23 -9.00
CA LEU A 350 -21.05 6.07 -8.96
C LEU A 350 -22.26 5.44 -9.66
N GLY A 351 -22.09 4.29 -10.33
CA GLY A 351 -23.15 3.67 -11.11
C GLY A 351 -23.36 4.30 -12.51
N HIS A 352 -22.49 5.21 -12.92
CA HIS A 352 -22.49 5.81 -14.26
C HIS A 352 -21.86 4.87 -15.28
N TYR A 353 -22.42 3.68 -15.43
CA TYR A 353 -21.78 2.57 -16.16
C TYR A 353 -21.49 2.89 -17.62
N ARG A 354 -22.33 3.67 -18.32
CA ARG A 354 -22.05 4.08 -19.70
C ARG A 354 -20.73 4.83 -19.83
N ARG A 355 -20.50 5.82 -18.96
CA ARG A 355 -19.24 6.60 -18.93
C ARG A 355 -18.06 5.73 -18.52
N ALA A 356 -18.28 4.81 -17.58
CA ALA A 356 -17.26 3.85 -17.18
C ALA A 356 -16.81 2.95 -18.35
N LEU A 357 -17.76 2.49 -19.17
CA LEU A 357 -17.50 1.67 -20.35
C LEU A 357 -16.75 2.44 -21.43
N GLU A 358 -17.15 3.68 -21.72
CA GLU A 358 -16.46 4.57 -22.67
C GLU A 358 -14.98 4.75 -22.26
N CYS A 359 -14.74 5.22 -21.03
CA CYS A 359 -13.37 5.42 -20.54
C CYS A 359 -12.53 4.13 -20.49
N ALA A 360 -13.10 3.02 -19.99
CA ALA A 360 -12.34 1.77 -19.90
C ALA A 360 -12.04 1.17 -21.28
N GLY A 361 -12.96 1.28 -22.25
CA GLY A 361 -12.76 0.81 -23.61
C GLY A 361 -11.62 1.55 -24.32
N GLU A 362 -11.63 2.89 -24.25
CA GLU A 362 -10.58 3.73 -24.81
C GLU A 362 -9.22 3.49 -24.14
N SER A 363 -9.22 3.34 -22.80
CA SER A 363 -8.00 3.02 -22.05
C SER A 363 -7.39 1.68 -22.46
N VAL A 364 -8.21 0.62 -22.60
CA VAL A 364 -7.75 -0.71 -23.05
C VAL A 364 -7.18 -0.65 -24.46
N ALA A 365 -7.77 0.14 -25.36
CA ALA A 365 -7.26 0.34 -26.71
C ALA A 365 -5.91 1.10 -26.75
N SER A 366 -5.67 1.97 -25.76
CA SER A 366 -4.51 2.87 -25.72
C SER A 366 -3.28 2.31 -24.99
N PHE A 367 -3.45 1.31 -24.12
CA PHE A 367 -2.33 0.62 -23.49
C PHE A 367 -1.60 -0.26 -24.52
N GLU A 368 -0.68 0.33 -25.29
CA GLU A 368 0.25 -0.41 -26.12
C GLU A 368 0.93 -1.55 -25.33
N ASN A 369 1.38 -2.60 -26.02
CA ASN A 369 1.81 -3.95 -25.58
C ASN A 369 2.85 -4.06 -24.41
N THR A 370 3.14 -2.99 -23.67
CA THR A 370 4.12 -2.91 -22.59
C THR A 370 3.51 -2.91 -21.18
N ARG A 371 2.21 -2.60 -21.01
CA ARG A 371 1.55 -2.47 -19.69
C ARG A 371 0.62 -3.63 -19.37
N THR A 372 1.11 -4.86 -19.52
CA THR A 372 0.33 -6.09 -19.42
C THR A 372 -0.54 -6.16 -18.16
N ARG A 373 -0.01 -5.82 -16.97
CA ARG A 373 -0.80 -5.87 -15.73
C ARG A 373 -1.89 -4.79 -15.67
N ALA A 374 -1.58 -3.56 -16.08
CA ALA A 374 -2.55 -2.45 -16.01
C ALA A 374 -3.77 -2.73 -16.89
N VAL A 375 -3.53 -3.22 -18.12
CA VAL A 375 -4.60 -3.65 -19.05
C VAL A 375 -5.55 -4.66 -18.42
N GLN A 376 -5.05 -5.64 -17.66
CA GLN A 376 -5.94 -6.63 -17.03
C GLN A 376 -6.82 -6.01 -15.93
N PHE A 377 -6.32 -5.04 -15.18
CA PHE A 377 -7.15 -4.31 -14.21
C PHE A 377 -8.23 -3.49 -14.92
N THR A 378 -7.91 -2.82 -16.02
CA THR A 378 -8.88 -2.02 -16.79
C THR A 378 -9.92 -2.89 -17.49
N ARG A 379 -9.54 -4.04 -18.04
CA ARG A 379 -10.50 -5.03 -18.56
C ARG A 379 -11.44 -5.55 -17.49
N LEU A 380 -10.93 -5.80 -16.28
CA LEU A 380 -11.77 -6.19 -15.17
C LEU A 380 -12.73 -5.07 -14.73
N GLN A 381 -12.31 -3.81 -14.80
CA GLN A 381 -13.18 -2.65 -14.58
C GLN A 381 -14.27 -2.56 -15.66
N LEU A 382 -13.92 -2.78 -16.93
CA LEU A 382 -14.85 -2.85 -18.05
C LEU A 382 -15.92 -3.93 -17.83
N ALA A 383 -15.49 -5.16 -17.53
CA ALA A 383 -16.38 -6.27 -17.21
C ALA A 383 -17.29 -5.95 -16.00
N SER A 384 -16.75 -5.32 -14.96
CA SER A 384 -17.52 -4.93 -13.78
C SER A 384 -18.57 -3.86 -14.09
N ALA A 385 -18.25 -2.91 -14.97
CA ALA A 385 -19.20 -1.90 -15.43
C ALA A 385 -20.32 -2.51 -16.29
N ARG A 386 -20.00 -3.47 -17.17
CA ARG A 386 -21.02 -4.21 -17.96
C ARG A 386 -21.97 -4.99 -17.06
N LEU A 387 -21.41 -5.68 -16.07
CA LEU A 387 -22.20 -6.39 -15.08
C LEU A 387 -23.12 -5.44 -14.30
N GLY A 388 -22.61 -4.27 -13.88
CA GLY A 388 -23.40 -3.23 -13.23
C GLY A 388 -24.53 -2.68 -14.11
N ALA A 389 -24.32 -2.60 -15.43
CA ALA A 389 -25.33 -2.22 -16.42
C ALA A 389 -26.34 -3.33 -16.74
N GLY A 390 -26.16 -4.54 -16.18
CA GLY A 390 -27.03 -5.70 -16.40
C GLY A 390 -26.66 -6.55 -17.63
N ASP A 391 -25.59 -6.21 -18.35
CA ASP A 391 -25.11 -6.96 -19.52
C ASP A 391 -24.14 -8.07 -19.09
N VAL A 392 -24.71 -9.16 -18.58
CA VAL A 392 -23.96 -10.28 -18.01
C VAL A 392 -23.13 -11.01 -19.06
N GLU A 393 -23.69 -11.25 -20.25
CA GLU A 393 -23.01 -12.00 -21.32
C GLU A 393 -21.75 -11.27 -21.77
N GLN A 394 -21.87 -9.97 -22.02
CA GLN A 394 -20.76 -9.17 -22.52
C GLN A 394 -19.74 -8.87 -21.40
N ALA A 395 -20.15 -8.90 -20.12
CA ALA A 395 -19.25 -8.88 -18.97
C ALA A 395 -18.40 -10.16 -18.87
N LEU A 396 -18.98 -11.34 -19.14
CA LEU A 396 -18.24 -12.60 -19.16
C LEU A 396 -17.21 -12.63 -20.30
N THR A 397 -17.57 -12.11 -21.47
CA THR A 397 -16.64 -11.98 -22.60
C THR A 397 -15.42 -11.10 -22.26
N ASP A 398 -15.62 -9.98 -21.58
CA ASP A 398 -14.52 -9.06 -21.21
C ASP A 398 -13.59 -9.61 -20.13
N VAL A 399 -14.12 -10.43 -19.23
CA VAL A 399 -13.32 -10.95 -18.11
C VAL A 399 -12.48 -12.16 -18.54
N GLU A 400 -12.82 -12.83 -19.63
CA GLU A 400 -12.12 -14.04 -20.11
C GLU A 400 -10.60 -13.82 -20.27
N PRO A 401 -10.12 -12.74 -20.94
CA PRO A 401 -8.69 -12.46 -21.03
C PRO A 401 -8.02 -12.20 -19.67
N VAL A 402 -8.79 -11.70 -18.68
CA VAL A 402 -8.30 -11.44 -17.32
C VAL A 402 -8.02 -12.73 -16.57
N VAL A 403 -8.78 -13.81 -16.83
CA VAL A 403 -8.54 -15.13 -16.25
C VAL A 403 -7.15 -15.64 -16.66
N LEU A 404 -6.82 -15.57 -17.94
CA LEU A 404 -5.48 -15.94 -18.46
C LEU A 404 -4.39 -15.01 -17.92
N GLY A 405 -4.67 -13.71 -17.84
CA GLY A 405 -3.78 -12.72 -17.23
C GLY A 405 -3.48 -13.00 -15.75
N ALA A 406 -4.49 -13.40 -14.98
CA ALA A 406 -4.35 -13.71 -13.56
C ALA A 406 -3.52 -14.99 -13.28
N ARG A 407 -3.42 -15.90 -14.25
CA ARG A 407 -2.54 -17.08 -14.18
C ARG A 407 -1.10 -16.76 -14.55
N SER A 408 -0.91 -15.95 -15.59
CA SER A 408 0.43 -15.63 -16.11
C SER A 408 1.15 -14.54 -15.32
N LEU A 409 0.41 -13.63 -14.67
CA LEU A 409 0.96 -12.55 -13.86
C LEU A 409 1.09 -12.96 -12.39
N THR A 410 2.23 -12.62 -11.79
CA THR A 410 2.47 -12.80 -10.35
C THR A 410 1.85 -11.65 -9.53
N SER A 411 0.52 -11.49 -9.60
CA SER A 411 -0.22 -10.41 -8.93
C SER A 411 -1.41 -10.96 -8.13
N ALA A 412 -1.24 -11.10 -6.81
CA ALA A 412 -2.31 -11.56 -5.93
C ALA A 412 -3.51 -10.60 -5.92
N ARG A 413 -3.26 -9.30 -6.09
CA ARG A 413 -4.28 -8.26 -6.16
C ARG A 413 -5.17 -8.39 -7.39
N LEU A 414 -4.61 -8.77 -8.53
CA LEU A 414 -5.40 -9.06 -9.73
C LEU A 414 -6.29 -10.29 -9.50
N THR A 415 -5.73 -11.38 -8.98
CA THR A 415 -6.48 -12.60 -8.63
C THR A 415 -7.60 -12.31 -7.62
N ALA A 416 -7.34 -11.54 -6.57
CA ALA A 416 -8.33 -11.15 -5.59
C ALA A 416 -9.43 -10.24 -6.18
N SER A 417 -9.07 -9.36 -7.14
CA SER A 417 -10.07 -8.56 -7.87
C SER A 417 -10.97 -9.45 -8.73
N LEU A 418 -10.39 -10.43 -9.43
CA LEU A 418 -11.15 -11.39 -10.23
C LEU A 418 -12.10 -12.22 -9.35
N ARG A 419 -11.66 -12.67 -8.17
CA ARG A 419 -12.55 -13.34 -7.20
C ARG A 419 -13.72 -12.46 -6.78
N ARG A 420 -13.49 -11.17 -6.50
CA ARG A 420 -14.59 -10.22 -6.19
C ARG A 420 -15.59 -10.09 -7.34
N PHE A 421 -15.12 -10.06 -8.58
CA PHE A 421 -16.00 -10.06 -9.75
C PHE A 421 -16.84 -11.36 -9.81
N VAL A 422 -16.21 -12.52 -9.58
CA VAL A 422 -16.91 -13.82 -9.56
C VAL A 422 -17.98 -13.88 -8.45
N THR A 423 -17.71 -13.29 -7.29
CA THR A 423 -18.71 -13.12 -6.22
C THR A 423 -19.85 -12.22 -6.66
N ALA A 424 -19.58 -11.14 -7.40
CA ALA A 424 -20.61 -10.24 -7.92
C ALA A 424 -21.55 -10.90 -8.95
N LEU A 425 -21.14 -12.04 -9.54
CA LEU A 425 -22.00 -12.86 -10.41
C LEU A 425 -23.03 -13.70 -9.66
N GLU A 426 -23.00 -13.74 -8.31
CA GLU A 426 -23.90 -14.61 -7.53
C GLU A 426 -25.40 -14.41 -7.81
N PRO A 427 -25.92 -13.18 -8.01
CA PRO A 427 -27.31 -12.96 -8.41
C PRO A 427 -27.69 -13.63 -9.75
N TYR A 428 -26.71 -14.00 -10.57
CA TYR A 428 -26.88 -14.59 -11.89
C TYR A 428 -26.47 -16.08 -11.93
N SER A 429 -26.31 -16.73 -10.77
CA SER A 429 -25.82 -18.11 -10.66
C SER A 429 -26.69 -19.16 -11.37
N SER A 430 -27.97 -18.88 -11.58
CA SER A 430 -28.91 -19.73 -12.33
C SER A 430 -28.80 -19.61 -13.85
N THR A 431 -28.03 -18.64 -14.37
CA THR A 431 -27.82 -18.44 -15.81
C THR A 431 -26.80 -19.46 -16.34
N VAL A 432 -27.08 -20.06 -17.50
CA VAL A 432 -26.21 -21.10 -18.11
C VAL A 432 -24.80 -20.57 -18.31
N GLN A 433 -24.67 -19.38 -18.91
CA GLN A 433 -23.39 -18.75 -19.20
C GLN A 433 -22.53 -18.52 -17.95
N VAL A 434 -23.16 -18.18 -16.81
CA VAL A 434 -22.44 -17.95 -15.54
C VAL A 434 -21.95 -19.27 -14.93
N ARG A 435 -22.74 -20.35 -15.04
CA ARG A 435 -22.29 -21.69 -14.62
C ARG A 435 -21.10 -22.17 -15.45
N GLU A 436 -21.21 -22.08 -16.77
CA GLU A 436 -20.15 -22.48 -17.69
C GLU A 436 -18.86 -21.68 -17.46
N PHE A 437 -18.97 -20.37 -17.22
CA PHE A 437 -17.83 -19.54 -16.85
C PHE A 437 -17.20 -19.97 -15.51
N ARG A 438 -18.00 -20.22 -14.47
CA ARG A 438 -17.50 -20.67 -13.15
C ARG A 438 -16.81 -22.04 -13.24
N ASP A 439 -17.34 -22.95 -14.04
CA ASP A 439 -16.76 -24.28 -14.22
C ASP A 439 -15.43 -24.21 -14.99
N ARG A 440 -15.35 -23.40 -16.06
CA ARG A 440 -14.07 -23.10 -16.74
C ARG A 440 -13.06 -22.45 -15.80
N LEU A 441 -13.47 -21.46 -15.01
CA LEU A 441 -12.58 -20.79 -14.06
C LEU A 441 -12.01 -21.77 -13.02
N LYS A 442 -12.83 -22.70 -12.51
CA LYS A 442 -12.35 -23.74 -11.59
C LYS A 442 -11.32 -24.64 -12.26
N ALA A 443 -11.56 -25.07 -13.49
CA ALA A 443 -10.61 -25.90 -14.24
C ALA A 443 -9.27 -25.16 -14.46
N GLU A 444 -9.33 -23.89 -14.84
CA GLU A 444 -8.15 -23.06 -15.14
C GLU A 444 -7.36 -22.62 -13.89
N LEU A 445 -7.99 -22.44 -12.74
CA LEU A 445 -7.31 -22.03 -11.49
C LEU A 445 -6.92 -23.19 -10.57
N SER A 446 -7.42 -24.40 -10.82
CA SER A 446 -7.00 -25.62 -10.10
C SER A 446 -5.82 -26.34 -10.76
N ALA A 447 -5.39 -25.87 -11.94
CA ALA A 447 -4.27 -26.37 -12.74
C ALA A 447 -3.15 -25.33 -12.81
#